data_AF-A0A238LE24-F1
#
_entry.id   AF-A0A238LE24-F1
#
_cell.length_a   1.000
_cell.length_b   1.000
_cell.length_c   1.000
_cell.angle_alpha   90.00
_cell.angle_beta   90.00
_cell.angle_gamma   90.00
#
_symmetry.space_group_name_H-M   'P 1'
#
loop_
_entity.id
_entity.type
_entity.pdbx_description
1 polymer ?
#
loop_
_entity_poly.entity_id
_entity_poly.type
_entity_poly.pdbx_seq_one_letter_code
_entity_poly.pdbx_strand_id
1 'polypeptide(L)'
;MRKVLRKLPPSGAAPETPPEPPEPEVPLVDWDEVPAEASGRKKMISLRVDADVLSFFQSEGKGYQTRMNAVLRSYMHARKDRP
;
A
#
# COMPACT_ATOMS: atom_id res chain seq x y z
N MET A 1 -46.27 19.36 28.20
CA MET A 1 -45.96 18.49 27.04
C MET A 1 -46.00 19.32 25.77
N ARG A 2 -44.86 19.62 25.13
CA ARG A 2 -44.82 20.23 23.79
C ARG A 2 -43.97 19.30 22.92
N LYS A 3 -44.62 18.52 22.04
CA LYS A 3 -43.94 17.65 21.07
C LYS A 3 -43.26 18.55 20.03
N VAL A 4 -41.93 18.53 20.00
CA VAL A 4 -41.15 19.19 18.95
C VAL A 4 -41.21 18.29 17.72
N LEU A 5 -42.01 18.69 16.74
CA LEU A 5 -42.11 17.99 15.46
C LEU A 5 -40.82 18.26 14.67
N ARG A 6 -39.92 17.27 14.63
CA ARG A 6 -38.74 17.31 13.75
C ARG A 6 -39.21 17.18 12.31
N LYS A 7 -39.00 18.22 11.50
CA LYS A 7 -39.19 18.17 10.05
C LYS A 7 -38.23 17.12 9.47
N LEU A 8 -38.79 16.13 8.78
CA LEU A 8 -38.04 15.20 7.93
C LEU A 8 -37.65 15.94 6.64
N PRO A 9 -36.39 15.89 6.15
CA PRO A 9 -36.06 16.46 4.85
C PRO A 9 -36.73 15.66 3.72
N PRO A 10 -37.04 16.30 2.57
CA PRO A 10 -37.67 15.61 1.46
C PRO A 10 -36.76 14.52 0.91
N SER A 11 -37.35 13.32 0.77
CA SER A 11 -36.81 12.19 0.05
C SER A 11 -36.57 12.59 -1.42
N GLY A 12 -35.34 12.45 -1.91
CA GLY A 12 -35.05 12.74 -3.32
C GLY A 12 -33.59 12.93 -3.76
N ALA A 13 -32.57 12.74 -2.92
CA ALA A 13 -31.19 12.71 -3.39
C ALA A 13 -30.57 11.36 -3.04
N ALA A 14 -30.13 10.62 -4.07
CA ALA A 14 -29.18 9.52 -3.88
C ALA A 14 -27.99 10.04 -3.06
N PRO A 15 -27.37 9.24 -2.17
CA PRO A 15 -26.15 9.68 -1.51
C PRO A 15 -25.15 10.03 -2.60
N GLU A 16 -24.80 11.30 -2.68
CA GLU A 16 -23.73 11.80 -3.52
C GLU A 16 -22.50 11.03 -3.07
N THR A 17 -22.00 10.11 -3.89
CA THR A 17 -20.80 9.34 -3.59
C THR A 17 -19.72 10.36 -3.22
N PRO A 18 -19.12 10.30 -2.01
CA PRO A 18 -17.99 11.15 -1.68
C PRO A 18 -16.98 11.06 -2.83
N PRO A 19 -16.37 12.18 -3.27
CA PRO A 19 -15.39 12.11 -4.34
C PRO A 19 -14.35 11.07 -3.94
N GLU A 20 -14.18 10.08 -4.81
CA GLU A 20 -13.20 9.02 -4.62
C GLU A 20 -11.87 9.74 -4.29
N PRO A 21 -11.25 9.45 -3.12
CA PRO A 21 -9.97 10.06 -2.83
C PRO A 21 -9.04 9.77 -4.01
N PRO A 22 -8.26 10.76 -4.49
CA PRO A 22 -7.38 10.52 -5.62
C PRO A 22 -6.58 9.27 -5.30
N GLU A 23 -6.59 8.30 -6.23
CA GLU A 23 -5.79 7.10 -6.09
C GLU A 23 -4.38 7.54 -5.70
N PRO A 24 -3.79 6.97 -4.65
CA PRO A 24 -2.45 7.35 -4.28
C PRO A 24 -1.59 7.16 -5.52
N GLU A 25 -1.03 8.25 -6.04
CA GLU A 25 -0.04 8.21 -7.10
C GLU A 25 1.13 7.43 -6.53
N VAL A 26 1.12 6.11 -6.72
CA VAL A 26 2.24 5.26 -6.36
C VAL A 26 3.34 5.63 -7.34
N PRO A 27 4.41 6.32 -6.90
CA PRO A 27 5.49 6.65 -7.81
C PRO A 27 5.99 5.32 -8.40
N LEU A 28 6.10 5.28 -9.71
CA LEU A 28 6.69 4.16 -10.43
C LEU A 28 8.18 4.13 -10.06
N VAL A 29 8.50 3.52 -8.93
CA VAL A 29 9.88 3.30 -8.49
C VAL A 29 10.44 2.22 -9.40
N ASP A 30 11.48 2.57 -10.15
CA ASP A 30 12.27 1.58 -10.86
C ASP A 30 13.06 0.76 -9.84
N TRP A 31 12.54 -0.42 -9.52
CA TRP A 31 13.10 -1.31 -8.51
C TRP A 31 14.40 -1.99 -8.95
N ASP A 32 14.74 -1.94 -10.24
CA ASP A 32 16.02 -2.43 -10.75
C ASP A 32 17.14 -1.42 -10.51
N GLU A 33 16.81 -0.13 -10.38
CA GLU A 33 17.77 0.95 -10.14
C GLU A 33 18.02 1.27 -8.67
N VAL A 34 17.23 0.73 -7.74
CA VAL A 34 17.41 0.98 -6.31
C VAL A 34 18.78 0.45 -5.87
N PRO A 35 19.73 1.33 -5.50
CA PRO A 35 21.06 0.88 -5.09
C PRO A 35 20.89 -0.06 -3.91
N ALA A 36 21.51 -1.23 -3.99
CA ALA A 36 21.60 -2.13 -2.86
C ALA A 36 22.45 -1.44 -1.78
N GLU A 37 21.82 -0.59 -0.96
CA GLU A 37 22.45 -0.03 0.24
C GLU A 37 23.03 -1.22 0.99
N ALA A 38 24.33 -1.13 1.29
CA ALA A 38 25.15 -2.17 1.88
C ALA A 38 24.72 -2.47 3.33
N SER A 39 23.47 -2.90 3.53
CA SER A 39 23.10 -3.58 4.76
C SER A 39 23.84 -4.90 4.75
N GLY A 40 24.38 -5.27 5.91
CA GLY A 40 25.14 -6.50 6.10
C GLY A 40 24.41 -7.75 5.60
N ARG A 41 25.16 -8.86 5.58
CA ARG A 41 24.75 -10.19 5.10
C ARG A 41 23.24 -10.45 5.30
N LYS A 42 22.53 -10.65 4.19
CA LYS A 42 21.10 -11.02 4.20
C LYS A 42 20.91 -12.26 5.08
N LYS A 43 19.91 -12.24 5.96
CA LYS A 43 19.56 -13.40 6.78
C LYS A 43 18.59 -14.29 6.03
N MET A 44 18.91 -15.57 5.89
CA MET A 44 17.99 -16.57 5.36
C MET A 44 16.95 -16.91 6.44
N ILE A 45 15.69 -16.65 6.13
CA ILE A 45 14.55 -16.96 7.01
C ILE A 45 13.46 -17.66 6.22
N SER A 46 12.57 -18.39 6.89
CA SER A 46 11.31 -18.84 6.31
C SER A 46 10.26 -17.76 6.49
N LEU A 47 9.76 -17.21 5.38
CA LEU A 47 8.68 -16.21 5.35
C LEU A 47 7.53 -16.77 4.51
N ARG A 48 6.29 -16.58 4.98
CA ARG A 48 5.09 -16.84 4.18
C ARG A 48 4.63 -15.53 3.56
N VAL A 49 4.30 -15.59 2.27
CA VAL A 49 3.74 -14.51 1.46
C VAL A 49 2.62 -15.10 0.64
N ASP A 50 1.63 -14.28 0.31
CA ASP A 50 0.51 -14.69 -0.53
C ASP A 50 1.01 -15.11 -1.92
N ALA A 51 0.28 -16.03 -2.54
CA ALA A 51 0.70 -16.68 -3.79
C ALA A 51 0.78 -15.69 -4.95
N ASP A 52 -0.17 -14.75 -5.02
CA ASP A 52 -0.24 -13.68 -6.02
C ASP A 52 0.94 -12.72 -5.90
N VAL A 53 1.30 -12.31 -4.68
CA VAL A 53 2.46 -11.47 -4.41
C VAL A 53 3.75 -12.17 -4.86
N LEU A 54 3.90 -13.44 -4.53
CA LEU A 54 5.06 -14.22 -4.96
C LEU A 54 5.12 -14.34 -6.50
N SER A 55 3.99 -14.64 -7.14
CA SER A 55 3.90 -14.73 -8.59
C SER A 55 4.21 -13.40 -9.29
N PHE A 56 3.74 -12.28 -8.74
CA PHE A 56 4.03 -10.94 -9.24
C PHE A 56 5.55 -10.70 -9.32
N PHE A 57 6.26 -10.84 -8.19
CA PHE A 57 7.72 -10.63 -8.19
C PHE A 57 8.46 -11.64 -9.07
N GLN A 58 8.06 -12.93 -9.06
CA GLN A 58 8.68 -13.94 -9.92
C GLN A 58 8.54 -13.63 -11.43
N SER A 59 7.43 -13.01 -11.84
CA SER A 59 7.19 -12.65 -13.24
C SER A 59 8.21 -11.66 -13.80
N GLU A 60 8.83 -10.84 -12.94
CA GLU A 60 9.90 -9.91 -13.31
C GLU A 60 11.26 -10.61 -13.52
N GLY A 61 11.33 -11.92 -13.33
CA GLY A 61 12.50 -12.74 -13.64
C GLY A 61 13.60 -12.76 -12.59
N LYS A 62 14.85 -12.89 -13.05
CA LYS A 62 16.02 -13.03 -12.15
C LYS A 62 16.17 -11.79 -11.28
N GLY A 63 16.41 -12.01 -9.99
CA GLY A 63 16.57 -10.91 -9.03
C GLY A 63 15.28 -10.52 -8.30
N TYR A 64 14.15 -11.21 -8.54
CA TYR A 64 12.87 -10.93 -7.87
C TYR A 64 12.97 -10.83 -6.34
N GLN A 65 13.80 -11.65 -5.69
CA GLN A 65 13.99 -11.58 -4.23
C GLN A 65 14.70 -10.28 -3.80
N THR A 66 15.60 -9.76 -4.62
CA THR A 66 16.27 -8.47 -4.38
C THR A 66 15.26 -7.33 -4.49
N ARG A 67 14.41 -7.33 -5.53
CA ARG A 67 13.32 -6.36 -5.69
C ARG A 67 12.32 -6.43 -4.54
N MET A 68 11.83 -7.64 -4.22
CA MET A 68 10.95 -7.86 -3.08
C MET A 68 11.55 -7.34 -1.77
N ASN A 69 12.84 -7.57 -1.53
CA ASN A 69 13.52 -7.04 -0.35
C ASN A 69 13.67 -5.50 -0.38
N ALA A 70 13.86 -4.88 -1.54
CA ALA A 70 13.89 -3.42 -1.68
C ALA A 70 12.54 -2.78 -1.31
N VAL A 71 11.43 -3.39 -1.75
CA VAL A 71 10.07 -2.96 -1.37
C VAL A 71 9.88 -3.05 0.14
N LEU A 72 10.25 -4.18 0.77
CA LEU A 72 10.15 -4.36 2.22
C LEU A 72 10.99 -3.33 2.99
N ARG A 73 12.16 -2.94 2.46
CA ARG A 73 12.98 -1.87 3.05
C ARG A 73 12.31 -0.51 2.93
N SER A 74 11.78 -0.16 1.76
CA SER A 74 11.08 1.11 1.56
C SER A 74 9.95 1.29 2.59
N TYR A 75 9.14 0.25 2.80
CA TYR A 75 8.13 0.23 3.86
C TYR A 75 8.73 0.41 5.27
N MET A 76 9.84 -0.29 5.58
CA MET A 76 10.54 -0.15 6.85
C MET A 76 11.00 1.30 7.10
N HIS A 77 11.61 1.96 6.11
CA HIS A 77 12.07 3.35 6.22
C HIS A 77 10.90 4.30 6.43
N ALA A 78 9.88 4.24 5.56
CA ALA A 78 8.68 5.06 5.67
C ALA A 78 7.99 4.94 7.04
N ARG A 79 8.05 3.75 7.67
CA ARG A 79 7.48 3.52 9.00
C ARG A 79 8.38 3.99 10.14
N LYS A 80 9.71 3.94 9.99
CA LYS A 80 10.67 4.41 11.01
C LYS A 80 10.74 5.93 11.10
N ASP A 81 10.53 6.63 9.99
CA ASP A 81 10.58 8.09 9.93
C ASP A 81 9.29 8.76 10.44
N ARG A 82 8.30 7.96 10.88
CA ARG A 82 7.09 8.46 11.53
C ARG A 82 7.34 8.65 13.03
N PRO A 83 7.13 9.86 13.59
CA PRO A 83 7.31 10.13 15.02
C PRO A 83 6.29 9.40 15.91
#